data_AF-A0A920B7Z7-F1
#
_entry.id   AF-A0A920B7Z7-F1
#
_cell.length_a   1.000
_cell.length_b   1.000
_cell.length_c   1.000
_cell.angle_alpha   90.00
_cell.angle_beta   90.00
_cell.angle_gamma   90.00
#
_symmetry.space_group_name_H-M   'P 1'
#
loop_
_entity.id
_entity.type
_entity.pdbx_description
1 polymer ?
#
loop_
_entity_poly.entity_id
_entity_poly.type
_entity_poly.pdbx_seq_one_letter_code
_entity_poly.pdbx_strand_id
1 'polypeptide(L)' 'MYSLLHRPIRICGVVKDSGSKGGKPFWVIDDHNLSLQLVEESQVSLNDPETLKIWNSQIILTP' A
#
# COMPACT_ATOMS: atom_id res chain seq x y z
N MET A 1 23.64 -11.54 8.90
CA MET A 1 22.79 -12.26 7.93
C MET A 1 21.61 -13.00 8.59
N TYR A 2 21.80 -13.76 9.69
CA TYR A 2 20.72 -14.53 10.34
C TYR A 2 19.82 -13.76 11.33
N SER A 3 20.14 -12.51 11.69
CA SER A 3 19.40 -11.76 12.72
C SER A 3 17.98 -11.37 12.30
N LEU A 4 17.73 -11.19 11.00
CA LEU A 4 16.41 -10.79 10.47
C LEU A 4 15.35 -11.90 10.54
N LEU A 5 15.77 -13.16 10.67
CA LEU A 5 14.87 -14.32 10.79
C LEU A 5 14.51 -14.65 12.25
N HIS A 6 15.29 -14.17 13.23
CA HIS A 6 15.08 -14.46 14.65
C HIS A 6 14.07 -13.52 15.35
N ARG A 7 13.46 -12.61 14.61
CA ARG A 7 12.38 -11.75 15.11
C ARG A 7 11.02 -12.43 14.88
N PRO A 8 10.04 -12.24 15.78
CA PRO A 8 8.68 -12.75 15.57
C PRO A 8 8.11 -12.27 14.23
N ILE A 9 7.67 -13.20 13.38
CA ILE A 9 7.02 -12.88 12.11
C ILE A 9 5.55 -12.58 12.39
N ARG A 10 5.07 -11.41 11.94
CA ARG A 10 3.66 -11.03 12.00
C ARG A 10 3.01 -11.26 10.64
N ILE A 11 1.96 -12.07 10.62
CA ILE A 11 1.14 -12.30 9.43
C ILE A 11 -0.18 -11.55 9.64
N CYS A 12 -0.44 -10.53 8.83
CA CYS A 12 -1.71 -9.81 8.81
C CYS A 12 -2.55 -10.33 7.64
N GLY A 13 -3.69 -10.94 7.93
CA GLY A 13 -4.68 -11.30 6.91
C GLY A 13 -5.57 -10.11 6.57
N VAL A 14 -5.90 -9.94 5.30
CA VAL A 14 -6.88 -8.95 4.85
C VAL A 14 -8.27 -9.60 4.89
N VAL A 15 -9.21 -9.00 5.61
CA VAL A 15 -10.60 -9.44 5.64
C VAL A 15 -11.29 -8.94 4.36
N LYS A 16 -12.08 -9.78 3.71
CA LYS A 16 -12.91 -9.36 2.56
C LYS A 16 -13.85 -8.25 3.02
N ASP A 17 -13.63 -7.07 2.48
CA ASP A 17 -14.34 -5.85 2.84
C ASP A 17 -15.82 -5.91 2.42
N SER A 18 -16.71 -5.38 3.26
CA SER A 18 -18.16 -5.33 3.06
C SER A 18 -18.67 -3.93 2.71
N GLY A 19 -17.79 -2.93 2.52
CA GLY A 19 -18.23 -1.56 2.23
C GLY A 19 -17.15 -0.49 2.04
N SER A 20 -15.87 -0.88 1.88
CA SER A 20 -14.74 -0.08 1.38
C SER A 20 -14.68 1.38 1.82
N LYS A 21 -14.40 1.56 3.12
CA LYS A 21 -13.75 2.75 3.69
C LYS A 21 -12.42 2.32 4.32
N GLY A 22 -11.51 1.79 3.50
CA GLY A 22 -10.24 1.24 3.98
C GLY A 22 -9.09 1.51 3.01
N GLY A 23 -7.87 1.21 3.46
CA GLY A 23 -6.65 1.33 2.67
C GLY A 23 -6.45 0.15 1.72
N LYS A 24 -5.93 0.43 0.53
CA LYS A 24 -5.52 -0.58 -0.46
C LYS A 24 -4.02 -0.82 -0.39
N PRO A 25 -3.54 -2.04 -0.66
CA PRO A 25 -2.11 -2.34 -0.69
C PRO A 25 -1.47 -1.71 -1.93
N PHE A 26 -0.42 -0.93 -1.73
CA PHE A 26 0.38 -0.33 -2.80
C PHE A 26 1.87 -0.47 -2.51
N TRP A 27 2.63 -0.59 -3.58
CA TRP A 27 4.06 -0.38 -3.54
C TRP A 27 4.35 1.12 -3.57
N VAL A 28 4.91 1.64 -2.48
CA VAL A 28 5.29 3.05 -2.32
C VAL A 28 6.79 3.17 -2.46
N ILE A 29 7.23 4.15 -3.26
CA ILE A 29 8.64 4.49 -3.45
C ILE A 29 8.94 5.75 -2.64
N ASP A 30 9.73 5.65 -1.59
CA ASP A 30 10.13 6.80 -0.76
C ASP A 30 11.65 6.93 -0.75
N ASP A 31 12.22 8.09 -1.13
CA ASP A 31 13.65 8.42 -1.06
C ASP A 31 14.61 7.21 -1.29
N HIS A 32 14.38 6.48 -2.38
CA HIS A 32 15.11 5.28 -2.83
C HIS A 32 14.73 3.91 -2.22
N ASN A 33 13.66 3.82 -1.44
CA ASN A 33 13.16 2.59 -0.83
C ASN A 33 11.78 2.21 -1.37
N LEU A 34 11.67 0.98 -1.88
CA LEU A 34 10.40 0.39 -2.30
C LEU A 34 9.81 -0.38 -1.10
N SER A 35 8.62 0.01 -0.65
CA SER A 35 7.94 -0.64 0.48
C SER A 35 6.47 -0.91 0.18
N LEU A 36 5.96 -2.04 0.68
CA LEU A 36 4.53 -2.36 0.60
C LEU A 36 3.81 -1.66 1.75
N GLN A 37 2.85 -0.79 1.43
CA GLN A 37 2.08 -0.02 2.41
C GLN A 37 0.59 -0.12 2.10
N LEU A 38 -0.23 0.06 3.14
CA LEU A 38 -1.67 0.24 2.98
C LEU A 38 -1.92 1.74 2.85
N VAL A 39 -2.35 2.18 1.67
CA VAL A 39 -2.63 3.59 1.39
C VAL A 39 -4.14 3.81 1.40
N GLU A 40 -4.58 4.79 2.17
CA GLU A 40 -5.99 5.18 2.27
C GLU A 40 -6.36 6.23 1.22
N GLU A 41 -7.64 6.26 0.85
CA GLU A 41 -8.16 7.21 -0.14
C GLU A 41 -7.94 8.68 0.29
N SER A 42 -7.96 8.93 1.60
CA SER A 42 -7.68 10.23 2.22
C SER A 42 -6.24 10.72 2.02
N GLN A 43 -5.30 9.81 1.75
CA GLN A 43 -3.88 10.12 1.57
C GLN A 43 -3.51 10.37 0.11
N VAL A 44 -4.44 10.15 -0.82
CA VAL A 44 -4.19 10.25 -2.26
C VAL A 44 -5.01 11.38 -2.87
N SER A 45 -4.36 12.22 -3.66
CA SER A 45 -5.05 13.26 -4.42
C SER A 45 -5.71 12.67 -5.66
N LEU A 46 -6.96 12.23 -5.53
CA LEU A 46 -7.78 11.70 -6.65
C LEU A 46 -8.20 12.76 -7.69
N ASN A 47 -7.65 13.98 -7.61
CA ASN A 47 -7.90 15.02 -8.61
C ASN A 47 -7.13 14.79 -9.91
N ASP A 48 -6.08 13.96 -9.86
CA ASP A 48 -5.26 13.62 -11.03
C ASP A 48 -5.76 12.33 -11.73
N PRO A 49 -6.03 12.36 -13.05
CA PRO A 49 -6.52 11.20 -13.79
C PRO A 49 -5.56 10.01 -13.81
N GLU A 50 -4.24 10.23 -13.77
CA GLU A 50 -3.25 9.15 -13.74
C GLU A 50 -3.25 8.45 -12.38
N THR A 51 -3.27 9.24 -11.31
CA THR A 51 -3.40 8.75 -9.93
C THR A 51 -4.70 7.94 -9.74
N LEU A 52 -5.81 8.37 -10.33
CA LEU A 52 -7.09 7.63 -10.34
C LEU A 52 -6.98 6.27 -11.04
N LYS A 53 -6.27 6.18 -12.17
CA LYS A 53 -6.04 4.89 -12.86
C LYS A 53 -5.20 3.96 -12.01
N ILE A 54 -4.15 4.49 -11.38
CA ILE A 54 -3.28 3.73 -10.48
C ILE A 54 -4.06 3.24 -9.24
N TRP A 55 -4.93 4.08 -8.69
CA TRP A 55 -5.80 3.72 -7.56
C TRP A 55 -6.73 2.54 -7.86
N ASN A 56 -7.20 2.45 -9.11
CA ASN A 56 -8.03 1.35 -9.58
C ASN A 56 -7.22 0.10 -9.94
N SER A 57 -5.97 0.25 -10.38
CA SER A 57 -5.11 -0.86 -10.81
C SER A 57 -4.32 -1.54 -9.69
N GLN A 58 -4.10 -0.89 -8.54
CA GLN A 58 -3.42 -1.45 -7.35
C GLN A 58 -1.97 -1.88 -7.59
N ILE A 59 -1.17 -1.06 -8.29
CA ILE A 59 0.19 -1.45 -8.73
C ILE A 59 1.28 -0.73 -7.92
N ILE A 60 1.59 0.53 -8.24
CA ILE A 60 2.70 1.30 -7.62
C ILE A 60 2.25 2.76 -7.48
N LEU A 61 2.43 3.35 -6.30
CA LEU A 61 2.27 4.79 -6.04
C LEU A 61 3.64 5.43 -5.91
N THR A 62 3.91 6.41 -6.77
CA THR A 62 5.02 7.35 -6.58
C THR A 62 4.51 8.54 -5.76
N PRO A 63 5.30 9.07 -4.82
CA PRO A 63 4.97 10.29 -4.09
C PRO A 63 4.90 11.51 -5.00
#